data_AF-A0A2H9NWT9-F1
#
_entry.id   AF-A0A2H9NWT9-F1
#
_cell.length_a   1.000
_cell.length_b   1.000
_cell.length_c   1.000
_cell.angle_alpha   90.00
_cell.angle_beta   90.00
_cell.angle_gamma   90.00
#
_symmetry.space_group_name_H-M   'P 1'
#
loop_
_entity.id
_entity.type
_entity.pdbx_description
1 polymer ?
#
loop_
_entity_poly.entity_id
_entity_poly.type
_entity_poly.pdbx_seq_one_letter_code
_entity_poly.pdbx_strand_id
1 'polypeptide(L)' 'MSVTKGLAGLTVTILASLVLIVLGIVYYMVTIWIIKMGAGWAGYSAVDGGTVVLTAGIVTAASMIGSAIQR' A
#
# COMPACT_ATOMS: atom_id res chain seq x y z
N MET A 1 0.97 -27.24 25.83
CA MET A 1 1.72 -27.06 24.56
C MET A 1 0.87 -26.52 23.39
N SER A 2 -0.45 -26.30 23.56
CA SER A 2 -1.31 -25.66 22.53
C SER A 2 -1.20 -24.12 22.55
N VAL A 3 -1.26 -23.53 23.74
CA VAL A 3 -1.25 -22.05 23.92
C VAL A 3 0.06 -21.40 23.46
N THR A 4 1.20 -22.03 23.69
CA THR A 4 2.51 -21.51 23.25
C THR A 4 2.69 -21.52 21.73
N LYS A 5 2.11 -22.49 21.02
CA LYS A 5 2.08 -22.51 19.55
C LYS A 5 1.15 -21.43 18.99
N GLY A 6 -0.01 -21.22 19.63
CA GLY A 6 -0.93 -20.14 19.27
C GLY A 6 -0.31 -18.74 19.47
N LEU A 7 0.43 -18.55 20.56
CA LEU A 7 1.11 -17.28 20.85
C LEU A 7 2.23 -16.99 19.84
N ALA A 8 3.04 -18.00 19.49
CA ALA A 8 4.08 -17.87 18.47
C ALA A 8 3.48 -17.55 17.08
N GLY A 9 2.38 -18.20 16.71
CA GLY A 9 1.66 -17.91 15.47
C GLY A 9 1.14 -16.47 15.42
N LEU A 10 0.58 -15.97 16.52
CA LEU A 10 0.11 -14.59 16.62
C LEU A 10 1.24 -13.58 16.40
N THR A 11 2.42 -13.80 17.00
CA THR A 11 3.57 -12.93 16.84
C THR A 11 4.04 -12.87 15.38
N VAL A 12 4.07 -14.00 14.68
CA VAL A 12 4.44 -14.07 13.26
C VAL A 12 3.42 -13.32 12.40
N THR A 13 2.11 -13.45 12.66
CA THR A 13 1.08 -12.72 11.92
C THR A 13 1.19 -11.21 12.13
N ILE A 14 1.49 -10.75 13.35
CA ILE A 14 1.69 -9.33 13.65
C ILE A 14 2.89 -8.78 12.87
N LEU A 15 4.00 -9.52 12.87
CA LEU A 15 5.20 -9.14 12.12
C LEU A 15 4.94 -9.10 10.60
N ALA A 16 4.21 -10.10 10.06
CA ALA A 16 3.84 -10.13 8.66
C ALA A 16 2.97 -8.92 8.26
N SER A 17 1.97 -8.59 9.08
CA SER A 17 1.12 -7.41 8.87
C SER A 17 1.92 -6.10 8.91
N LEU A 18 2.88 -5.97 9.84
CA LEU A 18 3.77 -4.81 9.88
C LEU A 18 4.61 -4.68 8.61
N VAL A 19 5.16 -5.79 8.10
CA VAL A 19 5.91 -5.79 6.83
C VAL A 19 5.01 -5.39 5.67
N LEU A 20 3.78 -5.90 5.59
CA LEU A 20 2.82 -5.53 4.55
C LEU A 20 2.45 -4.04 4.61
N ILE A 21 2.29 -3.47 5.81
CA ILE A 21 2.04 -2.04 5.98
C ILE A 21 3.20 -1.21 5.43
N VAL A 22 4.44 -1.58 5.79
CA VAL A 22 5.64 -0.89 5.29
C VAL A 22 5.72 -1.00 3.76
N LEU A 23 5.45 -2.17 3.21
CA LEU A 23 5.44 -2.38 1.75
C LEU A 23 4.39 -1.51 1.05
N GLY A 24 3.19 -1.39 1.63
CA GLY A 24 2.12 -0.53 1.14
C GLY A 24 2.50 0.95 1.14
N ILE A 25 3.17 1.42 2.19
CA ILE A 25 3.68 2.80 2.27
C ILE A 25 4.70 3.08 1.18
N VAL A 26 5.65 2.16 0.97
CA VAL A 26 6.66 2.28 -0.09
C VAL A 26 6.00 2.30 -1.46
N TYR A 27 5.03 1.42 -1.70
CA TYR A 27 4.29 1.36 -2.96
C TYR A 27 3.53 2.66 -3.25
N TYR A 28 2.89 3.23 -2.23
CA TYR A 28 2.20 4.52 -2.32
C TYR A 28 3.17 5.66 -2.68
N MET A 29 4.31 5.74 -2.00
CA MET A 29 5.35 6.75 -2.29
C MET A 29 5.87 6.64 -3.73
N VAL A 30 6.17 5.42 -4.20
CA VAL A 30 6.62 5.17 -5.57
C VAL A 30 5.54 5.56 -6.58
N THR A 31 4.28 5.25 -6.30
CA THR A 31 3.15 5.60 -7.18
C THR A 31 3.00 7.11 -7.35
N ILE A 32 3.07 7.87 -6.24
CA ILE A 32 3.06 9.34 -6.28
C ILE A 32 4.24 9.87 -7.11
N TRP A 33 5.43 9.28 -6.93
CA TRP A 33 6.62 9.69 -7.67
C TRP A 33 6.49 9.46 -9.17
N ILE A 34 5.98 8.29 -9.59
CA ILE A 34 5.71 7.97 -11.00
C ILE A 34 4.74 8.99 -11.59
N ILE A 35 3.65 9.31 -10.89
CA ILE A 35 2.65 10.26 -11.37
C ILE A 35 3.21 11.68 -11.44
N LYS A 36 4.01 12.08 -10.46
CA LYS A 36 4.69 13.38 -10.48
C LYS A 36 5.67 13.51 -11.66
N MET A 37 6.42 12.45 -11.96
CA MET A 37 7.31 12.40 -13.13
C MET A 37 6.51 12.44 -14.44
N GLY A 38 5.43 11.65 -14.56
CA GLY A 38 4.56 11.64 -15.74
C GLY A 38 3.85 12.97 -15.97
N ALA A 39 3.37 13.62 -14.92
CA ALA A 39 2.75 14.95 -15.00
C ALA A 39 3.76 16.01 -15.45
N GLY A 40 5.00 15.94 -14.96
CA GLY A 40 6.09 16.81 -15.40
C GLY A 40 6.41 16.65 -16.88
N TRP A 41 6.42 15.41 -17.40
CA TRP A 41 6.62 15.16 -18.83
C TRP A 41 5.45 15.60 -19.71
N ALA A 42 4.23 15.61 -19.16
CA ALA A 42 3.04 16.09 -19.84
C ALA A 42 2.88 17.63 -19.79
N GLY A 43 3.83 18.36 -19.19
CA GLY A 43 3.78 19.82 -19.08
C GLY A 43 2.83 20.35 -18.00
N TYR A 44 2.34 19.49 -17.10
CA TYR A 44 1.52 19.89 -15.97
C TYR A 44 2.39 20.21 -14.74
N SER A 45 2.34 21.45 -14.28
CA SER A 45 3.25 21.96 -13.22
C SER A 45 2.74 21.83 -11.79
N ALA A 46 1.58 21.18 -11.56
CA ALA A 46 1.03 21.04 -10.21
C ALA A 46 0.51 19.62 -9.98
N VAL A 47 1.23 18.86 -9.16
CA VAL A 47 0.62 17.73 -8.43
C VAL A 47 -0.20 18.35 -7.32
N ASP A 48 -1.48 18.58 -7.59
CA ASP A 48 -2.42 19.12 -6.63
C ASP A 48 -2.80 18.07 -5.57
N GLY A 49 -3.35 18.51 -4.44
CA GLY A 49 -3.84 17.62 -3.38
C GLY A 49 -4.82 16.56 -3.89
N GLY A 50 -5.59 16.87 -4.95
CA GLY A 50 -6.47 15.90 -5.61
C GLY A 50 -5.74 14.67 -6.18
N THR A 51 -4.51 14.82 -6.67
CA THR A 51 -3.71 13.69 -7.19
C THR A 51 -3.35 12.71 -6.09
N VAL A 52 -3.03 13.22 -4.90
CA VAL A 52 -2.71 12.44 -3.70
C VAL A 52 -3.93 11.62 -3.26
N VAL A 53 -5.11 12.25 -3.24
CA VAL A 53 -6.39 11.59 -2.91
C VAL A 53 -6.74 10.52 -3.95
N LEU A 54 -6.56 10.80 -5.24
CA LEU A 54 -6.81 9.84 -6.31
C LEU A 54 -5.89 8.61 -6.20
N THR A 55 -4.59 8.81 -5.98
CA THR A 55 -3.66 7.70 -5.77
C THR A 55 -3.98 6.88 -4.55
N ALA A 56 -4.37 7.52 -3.44
CA ALA A 56 -4.78 6.81 -2.24
C ALA A 56 -6.03 5.96 -2.51
N GLY A 57 -6.99 6.49 -3.27
CA GLY A 57 -8.16 5.76 -3.73
C GLY A 57 -7.81 4.54 -4.60
N ILE A 58 -6.95 4.70 -5.60
CA ILE A 58 -6.53 3.61 -6.49
C ILE A 58 -5.77 2.52 -5.73
N VAL A 59 -4.82 2.90 -4.87
CA VAL A 59 -4.06 1.94 -4.05
C VAL A 59 -4.98 1.18 -3.09
N THR A 60 -5.95 1.86 -2.49
CA THR A 60 -6.95 1.23 -1.62
C THR A 60 -7.83 0.24 -2.38
N ALA A 61 -8.34 0.64 -3.56
CA ALA A 61 -9.14 -0.23 -4.41
C ALA A 61 -8.35 -1.46 -4.88
N ALA A 62 -7.11 -1.28 -5.34
CA ALA A 62 -6.24 -2.37 -5.74
C ALA A 62 -5.93 -3.33 -4.57
N SER A 63 -5.73 -2.80 -3.36
CA SER A 63 -5.51 -3.62 -2.16
C SER A 63 -6.75 -4.43 -1.79
N MET A 64 -7.95 -3.86 -1.91
CA MET A 64 -9.21 -4.58 -1.70
C MET A 64 -9.41 -5.70 -2.73
N ILE A 65 -9.11 -5.44 -4.00
CA ILE A 65 -9.19 -6.45 -5.05
C ILE A 65 -8.16 -7.56 -4.82
N GLY A 66 -6.92 -7.22 -4.47
CA GLY A 66 -5.89 -8.20 -4.13
C GLY A 66 -6.28 -9.09 -2.95
N SER A 67 -6.87 -8.50 -1.91
CA SER A 67 -7.42 -9.23 -0.76
C SER A 67 -8.58 -10.16 -1.15
N ALA A 68 -9.49 -9.68 -2.01
CA ALA A 68 -10.63 -10.46 -2.47
C ALA A 68 -10.25 -11.65 -3.40
N ILE A 69 -9.12 -11.55 -4.11
CA ILE A 69 -8.61 -12.59 -5.00
C ILE A 69 -7.83 -13.66 -4.23
N GLN A 70 -7.33 -13.36 -3.03
CA GLN A 70 -6.62 -14.31 -2.18
C GLN A 70 -7.60 -15.36 -1.62
N ARG A 71 -7.92 -16.35 -2.46
CA ARG A 71 -8.77 -17.51 -2.18
C ARG A 71 -7.94 -18.74 -1.84
#